data_AF-A0A1B0D2B8-F1
#
_entry.id   AF-A0A1B0D2B8-F1
#
_cell.length_a   1.000
_cell.length_b   1.000
_cell.length_c   1.000
_cell.angle_alpha   90.00
_cell.angle_beta   90.00
_cell.angle_gamma   90.00
#
_symmetry.space_group_name_H-M   'P 1'
#
loop_
_entity.id
_entity.type
_entity.pdbx_description
1 polymer ?
#
loop_
_entity_poly.entity_id
_entity_poly.type
_entity_poly.pdbx_seq_one_letter_code
_entity_poly.pdbx_strand_id
1 'polypeptide(L)'
;MFSSSVSLRKKRPEEAEVSEDGHFTVTAYATAEEYDLEKLLSGLVQQELYQPKKFICTDDNGVEPDVLYVSAKYQVDKEPRDIFFFREGTVILWNIGELECSNVLSFLKQYEQDSYDENVVTGESEQMVYNYVPTEQASAHLKRGLFLLTRDEDSYLEKYTFSNAMSLSVKLGIWEASLDKYIESIAFVTDNLKRGTKIKISRADMLRKTGELFALRHLINLSSDLLDTPDFYWDREHLENLYAQTCGYFSISRRTKVN
;
A
#
# COMPACT_ATOMS: atom_id res chain seq x y z
N MET A 1 14.96 -29.42 -3.28
CA MET A 1 14.04 -28.49 -2.59
C MET A 1 14.85 -27.24 -2.28
N PHE A 2 14.81 -26.24 -3.15
CA PHE A 2 15.44 -24.94 -2.88
C PHE A 2 14.32 -23.98 -2.48
N SER A 3 14.31 -23.62 -1.20
CA SER A 3 13.51 -22.53 -0.66
C SER A 3 14.16 -21.23 -1.09
N SER A 4 13.60 -20.55 -2.09
CA SER A 4 14.00 -19.19 -2.44
C SER A 4 13.37 -18.23 -1.42
N SER A 5 14.19 -17.74 -0.51
CA SER A 5 13.83 -16.63 0.38
C SER A 5 13.65 -15.36 -0.46
N VAL A 6 12.41 -14.96 -0.70
CA VAL A 6 12.06 -13.67 -1.30
C VAL A 6 12.37 -12.60 -0.25
N SER A 7 13.32 -11.72 -0.55
CA SER A 7 13.72 -10.63 0.36
C SER A 7 12.65 -9.54 0.35
N LEU A 8 12.00 -9.32 1.50
CA LEU A 8 11.22 -8.12 1.78
C LEU A 8 12.06 -6.87 1.42
N ARG A 9 11.45 -5.85 0.81
CA ARG A 9 12.09 -4.55 0.56
C ARG A 9 12.35 -3.82 1.89
N LYS A 10 13.35 -4.28 2.61
CA LYS A 10 13.76 -3.71 3.90
C LYS A 10 14.74 -2.57 3.61
N LYS A 11 14.25 -1.33 3.65
CA LYS A 11 15.15 -0.17 3.71
C LYS A 11 15.88 -0.21 5.05
N ARG A 12 17.19 -0.42 5.00
CA ARG A 12 18.05 -0.37 6.18
C ARG A 12 18.15 1.11 6.60
N PRO A 13 17.82 1.49 7.84
CA PRO A 13 18.06 2.85 8.31
C PRO A 13 19.57 3.10 8.32
N GLU A 14 20.02 4.22 7.73
CA GLU A 14 21.26 4.83 8.22
C GLU A 14 20.99 5.25 9.66
N GLU A 15 21.86 4.84 10.58
CA GLU A 15 21.78 4.95 12.04
C GLU A 15 21.02 6.20 12.51
N ALA A 16 19.71 6.04 12.71
CA ALA A 16 18.86 7.04 13.31
C ALA A 16 18.95 6.86 14.83
N GLU A 17 19.16 7.97 15.54
CA GLU A 17 19.31 8.02 17.00
C GLU A 17 18.19 7.24 17.69
N VAL A 18 18.58 6.21 18.44
CA VAL A 18 17.69 5.30 19.15
C VAL A 18 16.99 6.10 20.26
N SER A 19 15.67 6.28 20.14
CA SER A 19 14.87 6.81 21.24
C SER A 19 14.63 5.76 22.33
N GLU A 20 14.25 6.19 23.54
CA GLU A 20 14.03 5.35 24.72
C GLU A 20 13.05 4.16 24.53
N ASP A 21 12.13 4.22 23.54
CA ASP A 21 11.12 3.19 23.28
C ASP A 21 11.47 2.20 22.13
N GLY A 22 12.63 2.38 21.48
CA GLY A 22 12.98 1.61 20.27
C GLY A 22 12.28 2.13 19.00
N HIS A 23 12.23 1.30 17.97
CA HIS A 23 11.68 1.62 16.65
C HIS A 23 10.55 0.65 16.31
N PHE A 24 9.36 1.16 16.01
CA PHE A 24 8.22 0.37 15.55
C PHE A 24 8.18 0.32 14.02
N THR A 25 7.42 -0.62 13.46
CA THR A 25 7.32 -0.78 12.01
C THR A 25 5.90 -0.73 11.52
N VAL A 26 5.72 -0.16 10.33
CA VAL A 26 4.48 -0.22 9.56
C VAL A 26 4.79 -0.89 8.23
N THR A 27 3.96 -1.83 7.82
CA THR A 27 4.13 -2.58 6.57
C THR A 27 2.87 -2.49 5.73
N ALA A 28 3.02 -2.25 4.44
CA ALA A 28 1.94 -2.11 3.48
C ALA A 28 2.03 -3.19 2.39
N TYR A 29 0.86 -3.70 1.99
CA TYR A 29 0.70 -4.65 0.90
C TYR A 29 -0.49 -4.25 0.02
N ALA A 30 -0.34 -4.40 -1.29
CA ALA A 30 -1.47 -4.43 -2.23
C ALA A 30 -1.69 -5.88 -2.65
N THR A 31 -2.85 -6.45 -2.33
CA THR A 31 -3.10 -7.90 -2.51
C THR A 31 -4.12 -8.22 -3.59
N ALA A 32 -4.96 -7.26 -3.95
CA ALA A 32 -6.04 -7.43 -4.92
C ALA A 32 -6.41 -6.11 -5.61
N GLU A 33 -7.29 -6.16 -6.61
CA GLU A 33 -7.87 -4.93 -7.16
C GLU A 33 -8.82 -4.26 -6.17
N GLU A 34 -9.66 -5.04 -5.49
CA GLU A 34 -10.62 -4.54 -4.51
C GLU A 34 -10.80 -5.51 -3.34
N TYR A 35 -11.22 -4.98 -2.18
CA TYR A 35 -11.73 -5.75 -1.05
C TYR A 35 -13.24 -5.57 -0.87
N ASP A 36 -13.93 -6.66 -0.56
CA ASP A 36 -15.29 -6.61 -0.01
C ASP A 36 -15.19 -6.29 1.50
N LEU A 37 -15.19 -4.99 1.83
CA LEU A 37 -15.01 -4.52 3.21
C LEU A 37 -16.15 -4.96 4.14
N GLU A 38 -17.37 -5.11 3.61
CA GLU A 38 -18.57 -5.52 4.35
C GLU A 38 -18.45 -6.97 4.82
N LYS A 39 -18.05 -7.89 3.92
CA LYS A 39 -17.77 -9.28 4.28
C LYS A 39 -16.53 -9.39 5.15
N LEU A 40 -15.49 -8.62 4.87
CA LEU A 40 -14.27 -8.59 5.66
C LEU A 40 -14.55 -8.22 7.12
N LEU A 41 -15.32 -7.15 7.34
CA LEU A 41 -15.77 -6.74 8.66
C LEU A 41 -16.48 -7.88 9.39
N SER A 42 -17.44 -8.52 8.71
CA SER A 42 -18.22 -9.62 9.28
C SER A 42 -17.30 -10.77 9.70
N GLY A 43 -16.29 -11.10 8.90
CA GLY A 43 -15.28 -12.09 9.22
C GLY A 43 -14.38 -11.72 10.40
N LEU A 44 -13.92 -10.46 10.46
CA LEU A 44 -13.08 -9.96 11.55
C LEU A 44 -13.82 -10.02 12.89
N VAL A 45 -15.11 -9.67 12.89
CA VAL A 45 -15.97 -9.78 14.08
C VAL A 45 -16.09 -11.22 14.54
N GLN A 46 -16.26 -12.18 13.61
CA GLN A 46 -16.34 -13.61 13.92
C GLN A 46 -15.04 -14.18 14.49
N GLN A 47 -13.88 -13.70 14.04
CA GLN A 47 -12.60 -14.14 14.58
C GLN A 47 -12.33 -13.62 15.99
N GLU A 48 -13.02 -12.57 16.42
CA GLU A 48 -12.87 -11.89 17.71
C GLU A 48 -11.46 -11.37 18.04
N LEU A 49 -10.49 -11.45 17.13
CA LEU A 49 -9.11 -10.99 17.32
C LEU A 49 -8.96 -9.47 17.18
N TYR A 50 -9.74 -8.86 16.29
CA TYR A 50 -9.68 -7.43 15.98
C TYR A 50 -11.01 -6.76 16.29
N GLN A 51 -10.96 -5.51 16.74
CA GLN A 51 -12.14 -4.66 16.95
C GLN A 51 -12.18 -3.56 15.89
N PRO A 52 -13.29 -3.41 15.15
CA PRO A 52 -13.50 -2.25 14.29
C PRO A 52 -13.51 -0.97 15.14
N LYS A 53 -12.74 0.03 14.71
CA LYS A 53 -12.65 1.33 15.39
C LYS A 53 -13.43 2.39 14.64
N LYS A 54 -13.18 2.54 13.34
CA LYS A 54 -13.81 3.55 12.48
C LYS A 54 -13.93 3.07 11.04
N PHE A 55 -14.92 3.62 10.36
CA PHE A 55 -14.99 3.70 8.91
C PHE A 55 -14.58 5.12 8.50
N ILE A 56 -13.77 5.24 7.47
CA ILE A 56 -13.34 6.52 6.92
C ILE A 56 -13.85 6.56 5.48
N CYS A 57 -14.39 7.72 5.09
CA CYS A 57 -14.75 8.05 3.71
C CYS A 57 -13.73 9.08 3.21
N THR A 58 -13.14 8.84 2.04
CA THR A 58 -12.24 9.79 1.38
C THR A 58 -12.95 10.84 0.54
N ASP A 59 -14.21 10.60 0.16
CA ASP A 59 -14.98 11.45 -0.73
C ASP A 59 -15.97 12.38 0.00
N ASP A 60 -16.28 13.50 -0.65
CA ASP A 60 -17.26 14.49 -0.17
C ASP A 60 -18.70 13.96 -0.13
N ASN A 61 -19.01 12.97 -0.95
CA ASN A 61 -20.36 12.42 -1.05
C ASN A 61 -20.70 11.50 0.13
N GLY A 62 -19.68 10.94 0.82
CA GLY A 62 -19.81 10.17 2.04
C GLY A 62 -20.74 8.95 1.92
N VAL A 63 -20.90 8.41 0.71
CA VAL A 63 -21.94 7.42 0.41
C VAL A 63 -21.54 6.04 0.92
N GLU A 64 -20.29 5.65 0.75
CA GLU A 64 -19.75 4.37 1.22
C GLU A 64 -18.33 4.54 1.75
N PRO A 65 -18.00 3.95 2.91
CA PRO A 65 -16.65 4.01 3.44
C PRO A 65 -15.72 3.17 2.60
N ASP A 66 -14.57 3.74 2.27
CA ASP A 66 -13.50 3.14 1.48
C ASP A 66 -12.37 2.62 2.37
N VAL A 67 -12.34 2.97 3.67
CA VAL A 67 -11.31 2.47 4.59
C VAL A 67 -11.91 1.94 5.90
N LEU A 68 -11.55 0.71 6.22
CA LEU A 68 -11.85 0.05 7.49
C LEU A 68 -10.63 0.09 8.42
N TYR A 69 -10.74 0.83 9.52
CA TYR A 69 -9.73 0.88 10.58
C TYR A 69 -10.10 -0.07 11.72
N VAL A 70 -9.23 -1.04 12.01
CA VAL A 70 -9.37 -1.98 13.13
C VAL A 70 -8.13 -1.96 14.02
N SER A 71 -8.30 -2.38 15.27
CA SER A 71 -7.21 -2.53 16.24
C SER A 71 -7.27 -3.91 16.87
N ALA A 72 -6.13 -4.50 17.22
CA ALA A 72 -6.09 -5.80 17.90
C ALA A 72 -6.74 -5.69 19.29
N LYS A 73 -7.50 -6.72 19.70
CA LYS A 73 -8.07 -6.79 21.05
C LYS A 73 -7.06 -7.32 22.08
N TYR A 74 -6.07 -8.06 21.61
CA TYR A 74 -5.02 -8.63 22.43
C TYR A 74 -3.82 -7.68 22.49
N GLN A 75 -3.09 -7.73 23.60
CA GLN A 75 -1.92 -6.91 23.82
C GLN A 75 -0.69 -7.80 23.90
N VAL A 76 0.21 -7.67 22.91
CA VAL A 76 1.51 -8.36 22.89
C VAL A 76 2.61 -7.48 23.52
N ASP A 77 2.51 -6.17 23.31
CA ASP A 77 3.51 -5.16 23.66
C ASP A 77 2.83 -3.90 24.23
N LYS A 78 3.61 -2.88 24.63
CA LYS A 78 3.04 -1.57 25.01
C LYS A 78 2.39 -0.83 23.83
N GLU A 79 2.91 -1.05 22.62
CA GLU A 79 2.47 -0.37 21.41
C GLU A 79 1.26 -1.08 20.78
N PRO A 80 0.17 -0.37 20.46
CA PRO A 80 -1.02 -0.96 19.85
C PRO A 80 -0.73 -1.53 18.46
N ARG A 81 -1.53 -2.53 18.06
CA ARG A 81 -1.50 -3.11 16.72
C ARG A 81 -2.74 -2.65 15.97
N ASP A 82 -2.52 -1.88 14.92
CA ASP A 82 -3.56 -1.21 14.15
C ASP A 82 -3.49 -1.67 12.69
N ILE A 83 -4.64 -1.86 12.05
CA ILE A 83 -4.74 -2.25 10.65
C ILE A 83 -5.71 -1.34 9.92
N PHE A 84 -5.29 -0.86 8.76
CA PHE A 84 -6.14 -0.16 7.80
C PHE A 84 -6.32 -1.05 6.58
N PHE A 85 -7.58 -1.37 6.26
CA PHE A 85 -7.96 -2.04 5.02
C PHE A 85 -8.59 -1.01 4.10
N PHE A 86 -7.99 -0.80 2.94
CA PHE A 86 -8.48 0.09 1.90
C PHE A 86 -9.28 -0.73 0.89
N ARG A 87 -10.43 -0.22 0.46
CA ARG A 87 -11.31 -0.88 -0.50
C ARG A 87 -10.57 -1.15 -1.80
N GLU A 88 -9.61 -0.32 -2.17
CA GLU A 88 -8.73 -0.48 -3.34
C GLU A 88 -7.76 -1.68 -3.24
N GLY A 89 -7.99 -2.62 -2.33
CA GLY A 89 -7.27 -3.89 -2.26
C GLY A 89 -5.89 -3.77 -1.60
N THR A 90 -5.70 -2.78 -0.72
CA THR A 90 -4.46 -2.61 0.04
C THR A 90 -4.68 -2.70 1.55
N VAL A 91 -3.67 -3.18 2.25
CA VAL A 91 -3.68 -3.34 3.71
C VAL A 91 -2.41 -2.76 4.32
N ILE A 92 -2.56 -1.99 5.39
CA ILE A 92 -1.47 -1.37 6.13
C ILE A 92 -1.52 -1.87 7.57
N LEU A 93 -0.42 -2.47 8.01
CA LEU A 93 -0.30 -3.14 9.30
C LEU A 93 0.72 -2.41 10.17
N TRP A 94 0.24 -1.78 11.23
CA TRP A 94 1.05 -1.04 12.20
C TRP A 94 1.42 -1.93 13.38
N ASN A 95 2.73 -2.04 13.63
CA ASN A 95 3.32 -2.84 14.71
C ASN A 95 2.94 -4.33 14.69
N ILE A 96 2.74 -4.89 13.49
CA ILE A 96 2.40 -6.29 13.29
C ILE A 96 3.63 -7.05 12.83
N GLY A 97 3.92 -8.19 13.48
CA GLY A 97 5.06 -9.03 13.15
C GLY A 97 4.86 -9.85 11.88
N GLU A 98 5.94 -10.26 11.21
CA GLU A 98 5.90 -10.94 9.91
C GLU A 98 5.00 -12.19 9.87
N LEU A 99 4.99 -12.99 10.93
CA LEU A 99 4.11 -14.17 11.05
C LEU A 99 2.64 -13.77 11.11
N GLU A 100 2.32 -12.72 11.86
CA GLU A 100 0.96 -12.22 11.97
C GLU A 100 0.52 -11.55 10.66
N CYS A 101 1.41 -10.79 9.99
CA CYS A 101 1.16 -10.28 8.64
C CYS A 101 0.75 -11.42 7.70
N SER A 102 1.50 -12.53 7.70
CA SER A 102 1.21 -13.68 6.84
C SER A 102 -0.17 -14.30 7.13
N ASN A 103 -0.58 -14.34 8.40
CA ASN A 103 -1.91 -14.80 8.80
C ASN A 103 -3.02 -13.84 8.34
N VAL A 104 -2.81 -12.53 8.48
CA VAL A 104 -3.75 -11.51 7.99
C VAL A 104 -3.90 -11.59 6.48
N LEU A 105 -2.80 -11.70 5.73
CA LEU A 105 -2.83 -11.85 4.26
C LEU A 105 -3.56 -13.13 3.84
N SER A 106 -3.32 -14.24 4.54
CA SER A 106 -4.02 -15.50 4.26
C SER A 106 -5.53 -15.41 4.54
N PHE A 107 -5.92 -14.68 5.59
CA PHE A 107 -7.31 -14.42 5.92
C PHE A 107 -7.99 -13.50 4.89
N LEU A 108 -7.26 -12.52 4.34
CA LEU A 108 -7.79 -11.60 3.35
C LEU A 108 -8.20 -12.27 2.04
N LYS A 109 -7.55 -13.37 1.65
CA LYS A 109 -7.77 -14.07 0.37
C LYS A 109 -9.24 -14.34 0.01
N GLN A 110 -10.11 -14.59 0.98
CA GLN A 110 -11.52 -14.87 0.73
C GLN A 110 -12.40 -13.63 0.53
N TYR A 111 -11.84 -12.44 0.72
CA TYR A 111 -12.49 -11.13 0.54
C TYR A 111 -11.86 -10.30 -0.59
N GLU A 112 -10.82 -10.83 -1.23
CA GLU A 112 -10.14 -10.24 -2.36
C GLU A 112 -10.98 -10.40 -3.65
N GLN A 113 -11.06 -9.33 -4.44
CA GLN A 113 -11.56 -9.35 -5.82
C GLN A 113 -10.39 -9.07 -6.77
N ASP A 114 -10.19 -9.97 -7.74
CA ASP A 114 -9.05 -9.96 -8.66
C ASP A 114 -7.69 -9.91 -7.92
N SER A 115 -7.43 -10.97 -7.14
CA SER A 115 -6.18 -11.16 -6.38
C SER A 115 -4.92 -11.11 -7.26
N TYR A 116 -3.87 -10.51 -6.70
CA TYR A 116 -2.54 -10.50 -7.30
C TYR A 116 -1.71 -11.74 -6.93
N ASP A 117 -0.69 -12.01 -7.75
CA ASP A 117 0.29 -13.07 -7.49
C ASP A 117 1.12 -12.76 -6.24
N GLU A 118 1.26 -13.74 -5.35
CA GLU A 118 1.95 -13.57 -4.05
C GLU A 118 3.40 -13.07 -4.19
N ASN A 119 4.10 -13.42 -5.26
CA ASN A 119 5.47 -12.94 -5.48
C ASN A 119 5.49 -11.46 -5.83
N VAL A 120 4.48 -10.98 -6.54
CA VAL A 120 4.32 -9.55 -6.87
C VAL A 120 3.89 -8.79 -5.61
N VAL A 121 2.93 -9.31 -4.85
CA VAL A 121 2.48 -8.72 -3.56
C VAL A 121 3.66 -8.54 -2.59
N THR A 122 4.44 -9.60 -2.38
CA THR A 122 5.62 -9.55 -1.49
C THR A 122 6.74 -8.70 -2.08
N GLY A 123 6.96 -8.81 -3.39
CA GLY A 123 7.98 -8.08 -4.14
C GLY A 123 7.75 -6.57 -4.17
N GLU A 124 6.50 -6.11 -4.16
CA GLU A 124 6.10 -4.69 -4.18
C GLU A 124 5.69 -4.13 -2.81
N SER A 125 5.76 -4.95 -1.74
CA SER A 125 5.48 -4.51 -0.38
C SER A 125 6.42 -3.39 0.08
N GLU A 126 5.93 -2.53 0.98
CA GLU A 126 6.68 -1.43 1.56
C GLU A 126 6.70 -1.52 3.08
N GLN A 127 7.84 -1.21 3.68
CA GLN A 127 7.99 -1.16 5.13
C GLN A 127 8.67 0.14 5.53
N MET A 128 8.14 0.75 6.59
CA MET A 128 8.66 1.97 7.17
C MET A 128 8.84 1.79 8.67
N VAL A 129 9.79 2.53 9.21
CA VAL A 129 9.98 2.67 10.65
C VAL A 129 9.19 3.89 11.12
N TYR A 130 8.58 3.79 12.28
CA TYR A 130 7.95 4.92 12.94
C TYR A 130 8.33 5.01 14.41
N ASN A 131 8.16 6.22 14.94
CA ASN A 131 8.36 6.54 16.34
C ASN A 131 7.49 7.73 16.73
N TYR A 132 7.53 8.12 17.99
CA TYR A 132 6.78 9.25 18.53
C TYR A 132 7.66 10.48 18.72
N VAL A 133 7.09 11.66 18.47
CA VAL A 133 7.76 12.91 18.81
C VAL A 133 7.93 13.02 20.34
N PRO A 134 9.10 13.45 20.85
CA PRO A 134 9.26 13.79 22.26
C PRO A 134 8.31 14.95 22.60
N THR A 135 7.51 14.79 23.64
CA THR A 135 6.38 15.67 23.98
C THR A 135 6.80 17.13 24.18
N GLU A 136 6.53 17.98 23.19
CA GLU A 136 6.14 19.41 23.25
C GLU A 136 6.01 19.96 21.81
N GLN A 137 4.77 20.17 21.34
CA GLN A 137 4.37 20.95 20.15
C GLN A 137 4.89 20.54 18.76
N ALA A 138 5.61 19.43 18.61
CA ALA A 138 5.94 18.90 17.28
C ALA A 138 4.73 18.20 16.66
N SER A 139 4.29 18.65 15.49
CA SER A 139 3.29 17.96 14.68
C SER A 139 3.88 16.71 14.03
N ALA A 140 3.04 15.73 13.66
CA ALA A 140 3.53 14.58 12.92
C ALA A 140 4.19 15.00 11.60
N HIS A 141 5.32 14.36 11.30
CA HIS A 141 6.12 14.66 10.12
C HIS A 141 7.00 13.48 9.71
N LEU A 142 7.46 13.50 8.47
CA LEU A 142 8.43 12.54 7.95
C LEU A 142 9.84 13.13 8.04
N LYS A 143 10.76 12.44 8.71
CA LYS A 143 12.16 12.87 8.81
C LYS A 143 13.11 11.74 8.44
N ARG A 144 13.89 11.89 7.37
CA ARG A 144 14.94 10.94 6.95
C ARG A 144 14.46 9.47 6.87
N GLY A 145 13.23 9.23 6.41
CA GLY A 145 12.67 7.87 6.34
C GLY A 145 12.20 7.30 7.67
N LEU A 146 11.89 8.16 8.64
CA LEU A 146 11.22 7.82 9.89
C LEU A 146 9.89 8.59 9.96
N PHE A 147 8.78 7.87 10.16
CA PHE A 147 7.51 8.50 10.49
C PHE A 147 7.52 8.91 11.96
N LEU A 148 7.24 10.18 12.24
CA LEU A 148 7.12 10.69 13.59
C LEU A 148 5.66 11.03 13.85
N LEU A 149 5.03 10.31 14.78
CA LEU A 149 3.64 10.47 15.19
C LEU A 149 3.54 11.26 16.50
N THR A 150 2.42 11.94 16.71
CA THR A 150 2.03 12.45 18.02
C THR A 150 1.42 11.33 18.86
N ARG A 151 1.45 11.48 20.19
CA ARG A 151 0.84 10.52 21.15
C ARG A 151 -0.60 10.87 21.52
N ASP A 152 -1.23 11.76 20.76
CA ASP A 152 -2.54 12.30 21.07
C ASP A 152 -3.66 11.34 20.61
N GLU A 153 -4.88 11.50 21.13
CA GLU A 153 -6.04 10.68 20.73
C GLU A 153 -6.36 10.78 19.23
N ASP A 154 -5.98 11.89 18.58
CA ASP A 154 -6.11 12.12 17.14
C ASP A 154 -4.97 11.52 16.30
N SER A 155 -3.99 10.82 16.91
CA SER A 155 -2.89 10.12 16.23
C SER A 155 -3.39 9.13 15.15
N TYR A 156 -4.63 8.64 15.25
CA TYR A 156 -5.21 7.78 14.22
C TYR A 156 -5.34 8.48 12.86
N LEU A 157 -5.56 9.81 12.83
CA LEU A 157 -5.60 10.58 11.58
C LEU A 157 -4.21 10.65 10.94
N GLU A 158 -3.17 10.80 11.75
CA GLU A 158 -1.79 10.79 11.27
C GLU A 158 -1.41 9.40 10.73
N LYS A 159 -1.73 8.34 11.47
CA LYS A 159 -1.56 6.95 11.01
C LYS A 159 -2.33 6.70 9.72
N TYR A 160 -3.57 7.19 9.62
CA TYR A 160 -4.36 7.11 8.40
C TYR A 160 -3.65 7.82 7.24
N THR A 161 -3.19 9.06 7.44
CA THR A 161 -2.51 9.85 6.41
C THR A 161 -1.25 9.14 5.87
N PHE A 162 -0.41 8.61 6.77
CA PHE A 162 0.73 7.79 6.36
C PHE A 162 0.29 6.50 5.64
N SER A 163 -0.75 5.83 6.14
CA SER A 163 -1.28 4.60 5.54
C SER A 163 -1.84 4.84 4.15
N ASN A 164 -2.52 5.97 3.93
CA ASN A 164 -3.07 6.37 2.64
C ASN A 164 -1.95 6.58 1.61
N ALA A 165 -0.91 7.34 1.98
CA ALA A 165 0.25 7.52 1.12
C ALA A 165 0.98 6.20 0.83
N MET A 166 1.11 5.30 1.81
CA MET A 166 1.66 3.96 1.62
C MET A 166 0.76 3.08 0.73
N SER A 167 -0.57 3.17 0.86
CA SER A 167 -1.56 2.45 0.04
C SER A 167 -1.37 2.80 -1.44
N LEU A 168 -1.39 4.09 -1.76
CA LEU A 168 -1.11 4.58 -3.11
C LEU A 168 0.24 4.05 -3.60
N SER A 169 1.23 4.04 -2.72
CA SER A 169 2.57 3.62 -3.04
C SER A 169 2.67 2.15 -3.46
N VAL A 170 2.14 1.23 -2.66
CA VAL A 170 2.16 -0.21 -2.98
C VAL A 170 1.27 -0.54 -4.19
N LYS A 171 0.12 0.14 -4.34
CA LYS A 171 -0.78 -0.05 -5.47
C LYS A 171 -0.12 0.33 -6.80
N LEU A 172 0.55 1.49 -6.83
CA LEU A 172 1.36 1.90 -7.98
C LEU A 172 2.45 0.88 -8.31
N GLY A 173 3.12 0.33 -7.29
CA GLY A 173 4.14 -0.71 -7.48
C GLY A 173 3.60 -1.96 -8.20
N ILE A 174 2.39 -2.42 -7.84
CA ILE A 174 1.74 -3.55 -8.53
C ILE A 174 1.46 -3.23 -10.01
N TRP A 175 0.94 -2.04 -10.29
CA TRP A 175 0.61 -1.65 -11.67
C TRP A 175 1.87 -1.43 -12.51
N GLU A 176 2.93 -0.84 -11.95
CA GLU A 176 4.24 -0.73 -12.59
C GLU A 176 4.79 -2.12 -12.95
N ALA A 177 4.78 -3.07 -12.00
CA ALA A 177 5.22 -4.44 -12.26
C ALA A 177 4.36 -5.14 -13.33
N SER A 178 3.06 -4.88 -13.36
CA SER A 178 2.13 -5.41 -14.36
C SER A 178 2.40 -4.81 -15.75
N LEU A 179 2.70 -3.51 -15.82
CA LEU A 179 3.07 -2.82 -17.04
C LEU A 179 4.41 -3.32 -17.58
N ASP A 180 5.42 -3.49 -16.71
CA ASP A 180 6.73 -4.02 -17.08
C ASP A 180 6.60 -5.42 -17.67
N LYS A 181 5.84 -6.31 -17.01
CA LYS A 181 5.55 -7.65 -17.52
C LYS A 181 4.86 -7.62 -18.89
N TYR A 182 3.93 -6.67 -19.09
CA TYR A 182 3.29 -6.48 -20.38
C TYR A 182 4.31 -6.04 -21.45
N ILE A 183 5.14 -5.04 -21.15
CA ILE A 183 6.19 -4.53 -22.06
C ILE A 183 7.16 -5.64 -22.46
N GLU A 184 7.63 -6.44 -21.50
CA GLU A 184 8.48 -7.60 -21.77
C GLU A 184 7.80 -8.59 -22.72
N SER A 185 6.51 -8.85 -22.51
CA SER A 185 5.74 -9.80 -23.34
C SER A 185 5.61 -9.36 -24.81
N ILE A 186 5.71 -8.05 -25.10
CA ILE A 186 5.61 -7.50 -26.46
C ILE A 186 6.97 -7.03 -27.04
N ALA A 187 8.06 -7.10 -26.27
CA ALA A 187 9.37 -6.59 -26.68
C ALA A 187 9.87 -7.20 -28.00
N PHE A 188 9.62 -8.49 -28.23
CA PHE A 188 9.99 -9.13 -29.50
C PHE A 188 9.17 -8.57 -30.68
N VAL A 189 7.90 -8.21 -30.47
CA VAL A 189 7.05 -7.65 -31.52
C VAL A 189 7.56 -6.26 -31.91
N THR A 190 7.90 -5.43 -30.92
CA THR A 190 8.41 -4.08 -31.15
C THR A 190 9.79 -4.10 -31.81
N ASP A 191 10.69 -5.01 -31.42
CA ASP A 191 12.00 -5.17 -32.09
C ASP A 191 11.87 -5.66 -33.54
N ASN A 192 10.99 -6.64 -33.81
CA ASN A 192 10.76 -7.10 -35.17
C ASN A 192 10.17 -6.00 -36.06
N LEU A 193 9.22 -5.22 -35.54
CA LEU A 193 8.66 -4.06 -36.23
C LEU A 193 9.75 -3.03 -36.56
N LYS A 194 10.61 -2.70 -35.59
CA LYS A 194 11.73 -1.76 -35.78
C LYS A 194 12.72 -2.22 -36.86
N ARG A 195 13.00 -3.52 -36.93
CA ARG A 195 13.93 -4.12 -37.91
C ARG A 195 13.28 -4.39 -39.28
N GLY A 196 11.96 -4.21 -39.41
CA GLY A 196 11.22 -4.57 -40.62
C GLY A 196 11.19 -6.09 -40.89
N THR A 197 11.41 -6.91 -39.87
CA THR A 197 11.42 -8.37 -39.99
C THR A 197 10.00 -8.95 -39.87
N LYS A 198 9.80 -10.16 -40.39
CA LYS A 198 8.50 -10.83 -40.35
C LYS A 198 8.07 -11.06 -38.89
N ILE A 199 6.93 -10.46 -38.53
CA ILE A 199 6.33 -10.59 -37.20
C ILE A 199 5.79 -12.00 -37.01
N LYS A 200 6.19 -12.69 -35.94
CA LYS A 200 5.76 -14.05 -35.58
C LYS A 200 4.63 -14.05 -34.55
N ILE A 201 3.67 -13.14 -34.67
CA ILE A 201 2.46 -13.10 -33.82
C ILE A 201 1.22 -13.17 -34.70
N SER A 202 0.22 -13.93 -34.25
CA SER A 202 -1.06 -14.00 -34.98
C SER A 202 -1.84 -12.70 -34.81
N ARG A 203 -2.75 -12.40 -35.73
CA ARG A 203 -3.64 -11.24 -35.60
C ARG A 203 -4.52 -11.33 -34.34
N ALA A 204 -4.95 -12.53 -33.98
CA ALA A 204 -5.75 -12.76 -32.78
C ALA A 204 -4.95 -12.45 -31.51
N ASP A 205 -3.70 -12.90 -31.44
CA ASP A 205 -2.84 -12.63 -30.28
C ASP A 205 -2.44 -11.16 -30.20
N MET A 206 -2.23 -10.50 -31.34
CA MET A 206 -2.03 -9.05 -31.38
C MET A 206 -3.24 -8.31 -30.78
N LEU A 207 -4.47 -8.68 -31.19
CA LEU A 207 -5.69 -8.06 -30.65
C LEU A 207 -5.85 -8.29 -29.15
N ARG A 208 -5.50 -9.48 -28.64
CA ARG A 208 -5.47 -9.75 -27.19
C ARG A 208 -4.49 -8.83 -26.46
N LYS A 209 -3.27 -8.69 -26.97
CA LYS A 209 -2.27 -7.77 -26.41
C LYS A 209 -2.72 -6.32 -26.43
N THR A 210 -3.36 -5.89 -27.51
CA THR A 210 -3.98 -4.56 -27.58
C THR A 210 -5.08 -4.39 -26.53
N GLY A 211 -5.91 -5.40 -26.29
CA GLY A 211 -6.90 -5.41 -25.23
C GLY A 211 -6.28 -5.30 -23.83
N GLU A 212 -5.23 -6.09 -23.56
CA GLU A 212 -4.46 -6.03 -22.31
C GLU A 212 -3.92 -4.61 -22.06
N LEU A 213 -3.34 -3.97 -23.08
CA LEU A 213 -2.86 -2.58 -22.97
C LEU A 213 -3.97 -1.57 -22.67
N PHE A 214 -5.14 -1.73 -23.31
CA PHE A 214 -6.27 -0.85 -23.03
C PHE A 214 -6.81 -1.04 -21.61
N ALA A 215 -6.85 -2.26 -21.10
CA ALA A 215 -7.21 -2.54 -19.72
C ALA A 215 -6.22 -1.90 -18.74
N LEU A 216 -4.91 -2.09 -18.95
CA LEU A 216 -3.87 -1.44 -18.13
C LEU A 216 -3.98 0.08 -18.16
N ARG A 217 -4.18 0.67 -19.35
CA ARG A 217 -4.37 2.12 -19.47
C ARG A 217 -5.64 2.58 -18.75
N HIS A 218 -6.72 1.82 -18.82
CA HIS A 218 -7.96 2.15 -18.11
C HIS A 218 -7.76 2.14 -16.60
N LEU A 219 -7.08 1.12 -16.05
CA LEU A 219 -6.75 1.03 -14.62
C LEU A 219 -5.92 2.23 -14.16
N ILE A 220 -4.84 2.54 -14.87
CA ILE A 220 -3.99 3.71 -14.56
C ILE A 220 -4.79 5.02 -14.64
N ASN A 221 -5.66 5.16 -15.65
CA ASN A 221 -6.47 6.36 -15.79
C ASN A 221 -7.55 6.49 -14.72
N LEU A 222 -8.20 5.39 -14.31
CA LEU A 222 -9.17 5.39 -13.21
C LEU A 222 -8.51 5.83 -11.89
N SER A 223 -7.25 5.46 -11.72
CA SER A 223 -6.43 5.89 -10.58
C SER A 223 -5.84 7.29 -10.72
N SER A 224 -6.13 8.03 -11.80
CA SER A 224 -5.73 9.44 -11.86
C SER A 224 -6.34 10.23 -10.71
N ASP A 225 -7.58 9.89 -10.32
CA ASP A 225 -8.26 10.49 -9.17
C ASP A 225 -7.58 10.09 -7.84
N LEU A 226 -6.90 8.94 -7.79
CA LEU A 226 -6.11 8.49 -6.62
C LEU A 226 -4.79 9.28 -6.47
N LEU A 227 -4.32 9.92 -7.54
CA LEU A 227 -3.09 10.73 -7.53
C LEU A 227 -3.35 12.17 -7.10
N ASP A 228 -4.60 12.63 -7.17
CA ASP A 228 -5.01 13.90 -6.62
C ASP A 228 -5.08 13.83 -5.08
N THR A 229 -5.01 14.97 -4.43
CA THR A 229 -5.11 15.02 -2.97
C THR A 229 -6.57 14.77 -2.57
N PRO A 230 -6.87 13.72 -1.78
CA PRO A 230 -8.24 13.42 -1.39
C PRO A 230 -8.94 14.56 -0.68
N ASP A 231 -10.23 14.73 -0.96
CA ASP A 231 -11.12 15.76 -0.38
C ASP A 231 -11.12 15.74 1.16
N PHE A 232 -10.91 14.57 1.75
CA PHE A 232 -10.66 14.34 3.17
C PHE A 232 -9.66 15.33 3.81
N TYR A 233 -8.71 15.86 3.05
CA TYR A 233 -7.68 16.77 3.54
C TYR A 233 -8.00 18.27 3.36
N TRP A 234 -9.06 18.66 2.65
CA TRP A 234 -9.31 20.06 2.28
C TRP A 234 -9.40 21.04 3.46
N ASP A 235 -9.99 20.60 4.58
CA ASP A 235 -10.06 21.41 5.80
C ASP A 235 -8.91 21.13 6.79
N ARG A 236 -7.90 20.36 6.37
CA ARG A 236 -6.86 19.78 7.23
C ARG A 236 -5.45 19.96 6.66
N GLU A 237 -5.02 21.22 6.54
CA GLU A 237 -3.72 21.61 5.96
C GLU A 237 -2.51 20.84 6.54
N HIS A 238 -2.49 20.53 7.85
CA HIS A 238 -1.40 19.75 8.44
C HIS A 238 -1.33 18.32 7.86
N LEU A 239 -2.47 17.66 7.70
CA LEU A 239 -2.52 16.29 7.17
C LEU A 239 -2.29 16.27 5.66
N GLU A 240 -2.76 17.28 4.93
CA GLU A 240 -2.43 17.45 3.51
C GLU A 240 -0.92 17.54 3.30
N ASN A 241 -0.25 18.40 4.06
CA ASN A 241 1.20 18.56 4.00
C ASN A 241 1.93 17.26 4.37
N LEU A 242 1.41 16.52 5.35
CA LEU A 242 1.95 15.22 5.76
C LEU A 242 1.80 14.15 4.66
N TYR A 243 0.63 14.11 4.01
CA TYR A 243 0.34 13.25 2.88
C TYR A 243 1.30 13.54 1.72
N ALA A 244 1.39 14.81 1.30
CA ALA A 244 2.24 15.24 0.20
C ALA A 244 3.72 14.93 0.44
N GLN A 245 4.23 15.17 1.66
CA GLN A 245 5.60 14.81 2.04
C GLN A 245 5.86 13.31 1.93
N THR A 246 4.89 12.51 2.36
CA THR A 246 4.99 11.04 2.36
C THR A 246 4.93 10.48 0.93
N CYS A 247 4.00 10.95 0.10
CA CYS A 247 3.93 10.63 -1.32
C CYS A 247 5.22 11.04 -2.05
N GLY A 248 5.74 12.24 -1.77
CA GLY A 248 7.01 12.72 -2.29
C GLY A 248 8.17 11.77 -1.97
N TYR A 249 8.28 11.29 -0.73
CA TYR A 249 9.30 10.34 -0.32
C TYR A 249 9.22 9.00 -1.07
N PHE A 250 8.03 8.43 -1.21
CA PHE A 250 7.84 7.18 -1.93
C PHE A 250 8.11 7.33 -3.44
N SER A 251 7.72 8.47 -4.03
CA SER A 251 8.01 8.76 -5.44
C SER A 251 9.50 8.83 -5.75
N ILE A 252 10.31 9.49 -4.90
CA ILE A 252 11.76 9.57 -5.05
C ILE A 252 12.37 8.18 -4.92
N SER A 253 11.90 7.42 -3.94
CA SER A 253 12.36 6.07 -3.66
C SER A 253 12.16 5.13 -4.87
N ARG A 254 11.00 5.22 -5.53
CA ARG A 254 10.75 4.48 -6.78
C ARG A 254 11.66 4.92 -7.91
N ARG A 255 11.88 6.23 -8.13
CA ARG A 255 12.77 6.73 -9.20
C ARG A 255 14.23 6.30 -9.03
N THR A 256 14.75 6.28 -7.80
CA THR A 256 16.13 5.83 -7.54
C THR A 256 16.36 4.35 -7.84
N LYS A 257 15.28 3.59 -8.05
CA LYS A 257 15.32 2.16 -8.33
C LYS A 257 15.52 1.82 -9.82
N VAL A 258 15.36 2.81 -10.70
CA VAL A 258 15.34 2.63 -12.17
C VAL A 258 16.75 2.81 -12.80
N ASN A 259 17.84 2.73 -12.03
CA ASN A 259 19.22 2.85 -12.53
C ASN A 259 20.06 1.61 -12.22
#